data_AF-A0A357XWJ8-F1
#
_entry.id   AF-A0A357XWJ8-F1
#
_cell.length_a   1.000
_cell.length_b   1.000
_cell.length_c   1.000
_cell.angle_alpha   90.00
_cell.angle_beta   90.00
_cell.angle_gamma   90.00
#
_symmetry.space_group_name_H-M   'P 1'
#
loop_
_entity.id
_entity.type
_entity.pdbx_description
1 polymer ?
#
loop_
_entity_poly.entity_id
_entity_poly.type
_entity_poly.pdbx_seq_one_letter_code
_entity_poly.pdbx_strand_id
1 'polypeptide(L)'
;MSIGNHPTDRRQRVVARLSKTSGSVMMEPMSHCIDIRLRERIDVVVRPPDARSIANRAILSAALGEGPTLFDCSNQPREPWEIVEALKQLGVLIETDGEREQMIVHGCGGRFPNKSAELVFRRCEVSARFLTAVLAFSDGQYRIIGDGRLAHLPMDDLLFGLGQLGAEVVSELGNGNLPVR
;
A
#
# COMPACT_ATOMS: atom_id res chain seq x y z
N MET A 1 15.20 3.12 -65.54
CA MET A 1 15.87 2.15 -64.65
C MET A 1 15.81 2.75 -63.25
N SER A 2 14.81 2.46 -62.41
CA SER A 2 14.70 1.24 -61.55
C SER A 2 16.07 0.90 -60.96
N ILE A 3 16.29 0.80 -59.64
CA ILE A 3 15.56 0.11 -58.57
C ILE A 3 15.98 0.86 -57.27
N GLY A 4 15.12 1.35 -56.37
CA GLY A 4 14.17 0.61 -55.55
C GLY A 4 14.84 0.10 -54.25
N ASN A 5 15.27 0.98 -53.34
CA ASN A 5 15.79 0.56 -52.03
C ASN A 5 14.65 0.56 -50.99
N HIS A 6 13.99 -0.58 -50.86
CA HIS A 6 13.10 -0.90 -49.75
C HIS A 6 13.92 -1.13 -48.47
N PRO A 7 13.51 -0.60 -47.31
CA PRO A 7 14.06 -1.03 -46.03
C PRO A 7 13.46 -2.40 -45.70
N THR A 8 14.31 -3.42 -45.63
CA THR A 8 13.97 -4.72 -45.04
C THR A 8 13.85 -4.56 -43.53
N ASP A 9 12.68 -4.12 -43.08
CA ASP A 9 12.24 -4.26 -41.70
C ASP A 9 12.06 -5.76 -41.42
N ARG A 10 13.02 -6.32 -40.66
CA ARG A 10 13.06 -7.74 -40.35
C ARG A 10 13.37 -7.94 -38.87
N ARG A 11 12.47 -7.49 -37.99
CA ARG A 11 12.42 -7.97 -36.59
C ARG A 11 10.98 -8.11 -36.09
N GLN A 12 10.26 -9.11 -36.60
CA GLN A 12 9.15 -9.70 -35.87
C GLN A 12 9.69 -10.43 -34.64
N ARG A 13 9.43 -9.91 -33.44
CA ARG A 13 9.56 -10.65 -32.18
C ARG A 13 8.16 -10.99 -31.67
N VAL A 14 7.71 -12.20 -31.99
CA VAL A 14 6.54 -12.82 -31.35
C VAL A 14 7.03 -13.41 -30.02
N VAL A 15 6.60 -12.84 -28.90
CA VAL A 15 6.81 -13.44 -27.58
C VAL A 15 5.62 -14.36 -27.30
N ALA A 16 5.79 -15.66 -27.55
CA ALA A 16 4.77 -16.67 -27.30
C ALA A 16 5.06 -17.43 -25.99
N ARG A 17 4.02 -17.67 -25.19
CA ARG A 17 4.08 -18.61 -24.05
C ARG A 17 3.66 -19.99 -24.56
N LEU A 18 4.57 -20.96 -24.53
CA LEU A 18 4.27 -22.34 -24.92
C LEU A 18 3.62 -23.08 -23.76
N SER A 19 2.35 -23.44 -23.90
CA SER A 19 1.73 -24.51 -23.11
C SER A 19 1.40 -25.67 -24.05
N LYS A 20 1.98 -26.85 -23.79
CA LYS A 20 1.67 -28.07 -24.52
C LYS A 20 0.32 -28.61 -24.03
N THR A 21 -0.62 -28.75 -24.95
CA THR A 21 -1.69 -29.73 -24.84
C THR A 21 -1.81 -30.41 -26.20
N SER A 22 -1.93 -31.73 -26.21
CA SER A 22 -1.89 -32.57 -27.40
C SER A 22 -2.89 -32.11 -28.46
N GLY A 23 -2.39 -31.73 -29.64
CA GLY A 23 -3.18 -31.44 -30.83
C GLY A 23 -3.77 -30.02 -30.86
N SER A 24 -3.22 -29.19 -31.73
CA SER A 24 -3.61 -27.79 -32.04
C SER A 24 -3.24 -26.73 -30.97
N VAL A 25 -2.33 -25.83 -31.35
CA VAL A 25 -2.03 -24.61 -30.59
C VAL A 25 -3.04 -23.56 -31.05
N MET A 26 -4.09 -23.33 -30.27
CA MET A 26 -4.99 -22.20 -30.47
C MET A 26 -4.34 -20.95 -29.87
N MET A 27 -4.03 -19.99 -30.74
CA MET A 27 -3.37 -18.75 -30.39
C MET A 27 -4.44 -17.70 -30.09
N GLU A 28 -4.89 -17.59 -28.83
CA GLU A 28 -5.78 -16.49 -28.45
C GLU A 28 -4.96 -15.19 -28.34
N PRO A 29 -5.33 -14.10 -29.05
CA PRO A 29 -4.62 -12.84 -28.96
C PRO A 29 -4.83 -12.25 -27.56
N MET A 30 -3.73 -12.01 -26.83
CA MET A 30 -3.79 -11.22 -25.60
C MET A 30 -4.25 -9.80 -25.95
N SER A 31 -5.46 -9.43 -25.54
CA SER A 31 -6.17 -8.21 -25.99
C SER A 31 -5.54 -6.88 -25.56
N HIS A 32 -4.45 -6.90 -24.78
CA HIS A 32 -3.76 -5.70 -24.31
C HIS A 32 -2.25 -5.88 -24.42
N CYS A 33 -1.71 -5.67 -25.61
CA CYS A 33 -0.28 -5.56 -25.83
C CYS A 33 0.10 -4.08 -25.89
N ILE A 34 1.11 -3.66 -25.13
CA ILE A 34 1.72 -2.33 -25.24
C ILE A 34 2.94 -2.49 -26.15
N ASP A 35 2.92 -1.82 -27.31
CA ASP A 35 4.08 -1.73 -28.21
C ASP A 35 5.03 -0.64 -27.71
N ILE A 36 6.14 -1.05 -27.09
CA ILE A 36 7.17 -0.13 -26.60
C ILE A 36 8.13 0.19 -27.75
N ARG A 37 8.02 1.41 -28.29
CA ARG A 37 8.90 1.90 -29.35
C ARG A 37 10.04 2.72 -28.77
N LEU A 38 11.25 2.45 -29.25
CA LEU A 38 12.41 3.31 -28.99
C LEU A 38 12.15 4.69 -29.61
N ARG A 39 12.31 5.73 -28.80
CA ARG A 39 12.34 7.13 -29.23
C ARG A 39 13.77 7.64 -29.15
N GLU A 40 14.05 8.70 -29.90
CA GLU A 40 15.27 9.50 -29.72
C GLU A 40 15.30 10.11 -28.31
N ARG A 41 16.43 10.73 -27.94
CA ARG A 41 16.64 11.28 -26.59
C ARG A 41 15.47 12.18 -26.16
N ILE A 42 14.85 11.84 -25.03
CA ILE A 42 13.79 12.63 -24.41
C ILE A 42 14.42 13.47 -23.29
N ASP A 43 14.22 14.78 -23.31
CA ASP A 43 14.64 15.72 -22.27
C ASP A 43 13.40 16.35 -21.63
N VAL A 44 12.93 15.75 -20.53
CA VAL A 44 11.71 16.16 -19.81
C VAL A 44 11.89 16.00 -18.31
N VAL A 45 11.20 16.85 -17.55
CA VAL A 45 11.05 16.72 -16.10
C VAL A 45 9.67 16.11 -15.82
N VAL A 46 9.65 14.99 -15.08
CA VAL A 46 8.41 14.31 -14.69
C VAL A 46 8.28 14.38 -13.17
N ARG A 47 7.07 14.74 -12.69
CA ARG A 47 6.69 14.60 -11.29
C ARG A 47 5.82 13.34 -11.15
N PRO A 48 6.37 12.22 -10.65
CA PRO A 48 5.56 11.03 -10.43
C PRO A 48 4.60 11.25 -9.24
N PRO A 49 3.54 10.43 -9.12
CA PRO A 49 2.73 10.40 -7.91
C PRO A 49 3.57 10.12 -6.67
N ASP A 50 3.16 10.68 -5.54
CA ASP A 50 3.88 10.48 -4.29
C ASP A 50 3.80 9.02 -3.81
N ALA A 51 4.86 8.58 -3.11
CA ALA A 51 4.92 7.23 -2.57
C ALA A 51 4.00 7.06 -1.37
N ARG A 52 2.92 6.28 -1.53
CA ARG A 52 1.95 5.97 -0.46
C ARG A 52 2.61 5.45 0.83
N SER A 53 3.69 4.68 0.73
CA SER A 53 4.41 4.15 1.90
C SER A 53 5.09 5.23 2.75
N ILE A 54 5.62 6.29 2.12
CA ILE A 54 6.18 7.46 2.82
C ILE A 54 5.05 8.21 3.50
N ALA A 55 3.96 8.42 2.77
CA ALA A 55 2.81 9.14 3.24
C ALA A 55 2.17 8.48 4.47
N ASN A 56 1.98 7.15 4.46
CA ASN A 56 1.49 6.39 5.61
C ASN A 56 2.39 6.53 6.84
N ARG A 57 3.72 6.46 6.66
CA ARG A 57 4.69 6.64 7.77
C ARG A 57 4.61 8.05 8.34
N ALA A 58 4.52 9.05 7.48
CA ALA A 58 4.46 10.45 7.89
C ALA A 58 3.17 10.74 8.67
N ILE A 59 2.01 10.25 8.20
CA ILE A 59 0.74 10.36 8.93
C ILE A 59 0.80 9.69 10.29
N LEU A 60 1.27 8.44 10.35
CA LEU A 60 1.36 7.73 11.62
C LEU A 60 2.30 8.45 12.59
N SER A 61 3.44 8.94 12.10
CA SER A 61 4.38 9.70 12.92
C SER A 61 3.78 11.00 13.42
N ALA A 62 3.02 11.73 12.60
CA ALA A 62 2.30 12.93 13.01
C ALA A 62 1.26 12.62 14.09
N ALA A 63 0.51 11.52 13.95
CA ALA A 63 -0.45 11.10 14.96
C ALA A 63 0.20 10.71 16.30
N LEU A 64 1.41 10.14 16.26
CA LEU A 64 2.18 9.78 17.46
C LEU A 64 2.89 10.98 18.10
N GLY A 65 3.16 12.04 17.34
CA GLY A 65 3.75 13.29 17.83
C GLY A 65 2.77 14.14 18.65
N GLU A 66 3.20 15.35 18.99
CA GLU A 66 2.38 16.34 19.68
C GLU A 66 2.03 17.50 18.73
N GLY A 67 0.78 17.96 18.79
CA GLY A 67 0.33 19.14 18.03
C GLY A 67 -0.04 18.85 16.57
N PRO A 68 -0.46 19.89 15.83
CA PRO A 68 -0.96 19.75 14.46
C PRO A 68 0.18 19.61 13.44
N THR A 69 0.01 18.70 12.48
CA THR A 69 0.84 18.57 11.29
C THR A 69 -0.01 18.75 10.03
N LEU A 70 0.38 19.70 9.17
CA LEU A 70 -0.28 19.94 7.88
C LEU A 70 0.39 19.12 6.77
N PHE A 71 -0.42 18.44 5.98
CA PHE A 71 -0.03 17.66 4.81
C PHE A 71 -0.59 18.27 3.53
N ASP A 72 0.27 18.47 2.54
CA ASP A 72 -0.10 18.72 1.15
C ASP A 72 -0.44 17.37 0.49
N CYS A 73 -1.67 17.22 0.04
CA CYS A 73 -2.21 16.01 -0.57
C CYS A 73 -2.44 16.17 -2.08
N SER A 74 -1.95 17.25 -2.71
CA SER A 74 -2.20 17.57 -4.13
C SER A 74 -1.64 16.55 -5.13
N ASN A 75 -0.57 15.83 -4.77
CA ASN A 75 0.04 14.79 -5.60
C ASN A 75 -0.21 13.37 -5.07
N GLN A 76 -1.18 13.22 -4.17
CA GLN A 76 -1.49 11.95 -3.52
C GLN A 76 -2.58 11.17 -4.27
N PRO A 77 -2.59 9.84 -4.16
CA PRO A 77 -3.68 9.03 -4.70
C PRO A 77 -5.03 9.42 -4.10
N ARG A 78 -6.06 9.55 -4.95
CA ARG A 78 -7.44 9.92 -4.54
C ARG A 78 -8.18 8.85 -3.72
N GLU A 79 -7.61 7.66 -3.57
CA GLU A 79 -8.23 6.60 -2.78
C GLU A 79 -8.10 6.87 -1.29
N PRO A 80 -9.11 6.50 -0.47
CA PRO A 80 -9.06 6.71 0.97
C PRO A 80 -7.89 5.94 1.61
N TRP A 81 -7.23 6.59 2.57
CA TRP A 81 -6.08 6.03 3.25
C TRP A 81 -6.57 5.22 4.45
N GLU A 82 -6.40 3.91 4.40
CA GLU A 82 -6.85 3.01 5.48
C GLU A 82 -6.22 3.38 6.84
N ILE A 83 -5.01 3.95 6.83
CA ILE A 83 -4.38 4.45 8.07
C ILE A 83 -5.08 5.68 8.64
N VAL A 84 -5.61 6.57 7.81
CA VAL A 84 -6.37 7.75 8.28
C VAL A 84 -7.65 7.31 8.94
N GLU A 85 -8.38 6.38 8.32
CA GLU A 85 -9.61 5.84 8.89
C GLU A 85 -9.35 5.07 10.18
N ALA A 86 -8.26 4.31 10.25
CA ALA A 86 -7.86 3.63 11.48
C ALA A 86 -7.50 4.62 12.60
N LEU A 87 -6.76 5.69 12.29
CA LEU A 87 -6.40 6.72 13.28
C LEU A 87 -7.62 7.51 13.77
N LYS A 88 -8.58 7.82 12.89
CA LYS A 88 -9.87 8.39 13.29
C LYS A 88 -10.63 7.46 14.24
N GLN A 89 -10.65 6.15 13.98
CA GLN A 89 -11.26 5.16 14.87
C GLN A 89 -10.53 5.05 16.22
N LEU A 90 -9.22 5.31 16.25
CA LEU A 90 -8.44 5.42 17.48
C LEU A 90 -8.66 6.76 18.23
N GLY A 91 -9.48 7.66 17.68
CA GLY A 91 -9.83 8.94 18.27
C GLY A 91 -8.86 10.08 17.94
N VAL A 92 -7.95 9.89 16.99
CA VAL A 92 -7.07 10.97 16.51
C VAL A 92 -7.90 11.97 15.71
N LEU A 93 -7.79 13.26 16.05
CA LEU A 93 -8.44 14.32 15.29
C LEU A 93 -7.70 14.52 13.97
N ILE A 94 -8.38 14.22 12.86
CA ILE A 94 -7.87 14.42 11.51
C ILE A 94 -8.89 15.21 10.69
N GLU A 95 -8.46 16.36 10.19
CA GLU A 95 -9.24 17.24 9.33
C GLU A 95 -8.76 17.09 7.89
N THR A 96 -9.69 17.02 6.94
CA THR A 96 -9.38 16.91 5.51
C THR A 96 -10.14 17.99 4.75
N ASP A 97 -9.42 18.80 3.97
CA ASP A 97 -9.97 19.79 3.04
C ASP A 97 -9.77 19.27 1.61
N GLY A 98 -10.87 18.79 1.02
CA GLY A 98 -10.86 18.26 -0.34
C GLY A 98 -10.73 19.33 -1.43
N GLU A 99 -11.04 20.59 -1.14
CA GLU A 99 -10.90 21.68 -2.12
C GLU A 99 -9.45 22.18 -2.17
N ARG A 100 -8.79 22.25 -1.02
CA ARG A 100 -7.38 22.68 -0.91
C ARG A 100 -6.39 21.54 -1.03
N GLU A 101 -6.88 20.30 -1.14
CA GLU A 101 -6.07 19.08 -1.13
C GLU A 101 -5.14 19.05 0.09
N GLN A 102 -5.69 19.37 1.27
CA GLN A 102 -4.95 19.48 2.53
C GLN A 102 -5.50 18.53 3.58
N MET A 103 -4.64 18.11 4.48
CA MET A 103 -5.03 17.34 5.65
C MET A 103 -4.24 17.78 6.87
N ILE A 104 -4.90 17.94 8.01
CA ILE A 104 -4.28 18.26 9.29
C ILE A 104 -4.46 17.06 10.21
N VAL A 105 -3.35 16.53 10.71
CA VAL A 105 -3.34 15.48 11.73
C VAL A 105 -2.93 16.11 13.05
N HIS A 106 -3.80 16.03 14.06
CA HIS A 106 -3.50 16.50 15.40
C HIS A 106 -2.93 15.36 16.24
N GLY A 107 -1.63 15.44 16.54
CA GLY A 107 -0.90 14.41 17.27
C GLY A 107 -1.41 14.22 18.69
N CYS A 108 -1.45 12.95 19.13
CA CYS A 108 -1.94 12.52 20.44
C CYS A 108 -0.83 12.10 21.41
N GLY A 109 0.44 12.37 21.10
CA GLY A 109 1.59 12.04 21.94
C GLY A 109 1.75 10.54 22.20
N GLY A 110 1.33 9.70 21.25
CA GLY A 110 1.33 8.24 21.36
C GLY A 110 0.24 7.69 22.29
N ARG A 111 -0.66 8.52 22.82
CA ARG A 111 -1.74 8.12 23.71
C ARG A 111 -3.07 8.22 22.96
N PHE A 112 -3.42 7.16 22.24
CA PHE A 112 -4.69 7.10 21.52
C PHE A 112 -5.89 7.29 22.48
N PRO A 113 -6.83 8.21 22.17
CA PRO A 113 -8.00 8.44 23.01
C PRO A 113 -8.90 7.22 23.17
N ASN A 114 -9.13 6.47 22.08
CA ASN A 114 -9.96 5.27 22.14
C ASN A 114 -9.09 4.08 22.50
N LYS A 115 -9.40 3.47 23.64
CA LYS A 115 -8.66 2.35 24.22
C LYS A 115 -9.12 0.98 23.73
N SER A 116 -10.08 0.96 22.81
CA SER A 116 -10.48 -0.25 22.11
C SER A 116 -11.03 0.06 20.73
N ALA A 117 -10.60 -0.70 19.74
CA ALA A 117 -11.06 -0.59 18.35
C ALA A 117 -10.80 -1.87 17.56
N GLU A 118 -11.66 -2.16 16.59
CA GLU A 118 -11.42 -3.14 15.53
C GLU A 118 -11.06 -2.42 14.22
N LEU A 119 -9.82 -2.56 13.77
CA LEU A 119 -9.29 -1.84 12.61
C LEU A 119 -9.16 -2.78 11.42
N VAL A 120 -9.91 -2.50 10.35
CA VAL A 120 -9.96 -3.35 9.15
C VAL A 120 -9.10 -2.76 8.02
N PHE A 121 -8.17 -3.57 7.51
CA PHE A 121 -7.31 -3.24 6.38
C PHE A 121 -7.64 -4.13 5.18
N ARG A 122 -7.78 -3.53 3.99
CA ARG A 122 -8.13 -4.24 2.74
C ARG A 122 -7.04 -4.15 1.68
N ARG A 123 -6.24 -3.07 1.71
CA ARG A 123 -5.26 -2.76 0.66
C ARG A 123 -3.87 -2.48 1.19
N CYS A 124 -3.74 -2.02 2.43
CA CYS A 124 -2.47 -1.54 2.94
C CYS A 124 -1.87 -2.42 4.04
N GLU A 125 -1.09 -3.42 3.59
CA GLU A 125 -0.27 -4.29 4.44
C GLU A 125 0.65 -3.51 5.38
N VAL A 126 1.25 -2.44 4.85
CA VAL A 126 2.17 -1.57 5.58
C VAL A 126 1.48 -0.91 6.78
N SER A 127 0.25 -0.42 6.59
CA SER A 127 -0.52 0.21 7.66
C SER A 127 -0.91 -0.79 8.75
N ALA A 128 -1.34 -1.99 8.36
CA ALA A 128 -1.68 -3.05 9.32
C ALA A 128 -0.48 -3.38 10.21
N ARG A 129 0.71 -3.64 9.62
CA ARG A 129 1.93 -3.94 10.39
C ARG A 129 2.34 -2.81 11.32
N PHE A 130 2.36 -1.57 10.83
CA PHE A 130 2.77 -0.45 11.67
C PHE A 130 1.81 -0.21 12.83
N LEU A 131 0.50 -0.28 12.58
CA LEU A 131 -0.47 -0.12 13.65
C LEU A 131 -0.44 -1.28 14.64
N THR A 132 -0.24 -2.53 14.21
CA THR A 132 0.03 -3.64 15.14
C THR A 132 1.21 -3.32 16.06
N ALA A 133 2.34 -2.88 15.51
CA ALA A 133 3.54 -2.57 16.29
C ALA A 133 3.33 -1.43 17.29
N VAL A 134 2.64 -0.37 16.86
CA VAL A 134 2.35 0.80 17.68
C VAL A 134 1.36 0.46 18.79
N LEU A 135 0.28 -0.24 18.45
CA LEU A 135 -0.81 -0.54 19.38
C LEU A 135 -0.42 -1.59 20.41
N ALA A 136 0.52 -2.49 20.07
CA ALA A 136 1.11 -3.47 20.98
C ALA A 136 1.77 -2.85 22.22
N PHE A 137 2.18 -1.58 22.16
CA PHE A 137 2.74 -0.83 23.30
C PHE A 137 1.86 0.33 23.74
N SER A 138 0.65 0.43 23.19
CA SER A 138 -0.31 1.43 23.64
C SER A 138 -1.15 0.86 24.77
N ASP A 139 -1.57 1.71 25.68
CA ASP A 139 -2.55 1.36 26.70
C ASP A 139 -3.90 1.14 26.01
N GLY A 140 -4.35 -0.11 25.84
CA GLY A 140 -5.64 -0.47 25.24
C GLY A 140 -5.75 -1.91 24.72
N GLN A 141 -6.89 -2.24 24.11
CA GLN A 141 -7.26 -3.55 23.57
C GLN A 141 -7.72 -3.39 22.12
N TYR A 142 -6.87 -3.74 21.17
CA TYR A 142 -7.10 -3.46 19.76
C TYR A 142 -7.10 -4.73 18.96
N ARG A 143 -7.90 -4.76 17.89
CA ARG A 143 -7.95 -5.88 16.97
C ARG A 143 -7.65 -5.41 15.57
N ILE A 144 -6.63 -5.98 14.94
CA ILE A 144 -6.22 -5.65 13.58
C ILE A 144 -6.69 -6.76 12.66
N ILE A 145 -7.55 -6.43 11.70
CA ILE A 145 -8.23 -7.37 10.83
C ILE A 145 -7.77 -7.11 9.40
N GLY A 146 -7.35 -8.17 8.71
CA GLY A 146 -7.05 -8.15 7.28
C GLY A 146 -8.21 -8.72 6.48
N ASP A 147 -8.57 -8.08 5.37
CA ASP A 147 -9.58 -8.56 4.42
C ASP A 147 -8.91 -9.17 3.17
N GLY A 148 -9.56 -10.17 2.57
CA GLY A 148 -9.09 -10.88 1.40
C GLY A 148 -7.64 -11.37 1.53
N ARG A 149 -6.77 -10.95 0.60
CA ARG A 149 -5.37 -11.36 0.59
C ARG A 149 -4.61 -10.98 1.87
N LEU A 150 -4.93 -9.85 2.51
CA LEU A 150 -4.23 -9.38 3.72
C LEU A 150 -4.41 -10.32 4.90
N ALA A 151 -5.53 -11.04 4.98
CA ALA A 151 -5.80 -12.03 6.03
C ALA A 151 -4.81 -13.20 6.04
N HIS A 152 -4.09 -13.41 4.93
CA HIS A 152 -3.17 -14.52 4.75
C HIS A 152 -1.70 -14.09 4.71
N LEU A 153 -1.41 -12.80 4.93
CA LEU A 153 -0.04 -12.32 4.93
C LEU A 153 0.62 -12.57 6.29
N PRO A 154 1.86 -13.10 6.31
CA PRO A 154 2.53 -13.52 7.53
C PRO A 154 2.90 -12.31 8.39
N MET A 155 2.55 -12.40 9.67
CA MET A 155 2.89 -11.45 10.72
C MET A 155 3.85 -12.07 11.75
N ASP A 156 4.23 -13.35 11.63
CA ASP A 156 5.01 -14.10 12.62
C ASP A 156 6.26 -13.37 13.10
N ASP A 157 7.12 -12.91 12.19
CA ASP A 157 8.36 -12.21 12.55
C ASP A 157 8.09 -10.94 13.37
N LEU A 158 7.00 -10.23 13.01
CA LEU A 158 6.59 -9.04 13.74
C LEU A 158 6.05 -9.41 15.12
N LEU A 159 5.13 -10.37 15.21
CA LEU A 159 4.52 -10.81 16.47
C LEU A 159 5.58 -11.36 17.43
N PHE A 160 6.51 -12.16 16.91
CA PHE A 160 7.63 -12.68 17.66
C PHE A 160 8.51 -11.54 18.21
N GLY A 161 8.92 -10.60 17.36
CA GLY A 161 9.75 -9.46 17.79
C GLY A 161 9.05 -8.57 18.83
N LEU A 162 7.74 -8.31 18.66
CA LEU A 162 6.95 -7.56 19.64
C LEU A 162 6.83 -8.30 20.96
N GLY A 163 6.60 -9.63 20.93
CA GLY A 163 6.56 -10.46 22.13
C GLY A 163 7.89 -10.48 22.88
N GLN A 164 9.03 -10.50 22.17
CA GLN A 164 10.36 -10.39 22.80
C GLN A 164 10.57 -9.07 23.55
N LEU A 165 9.90 -8.01 23.11
CA LEU A 165 9.92 -6.70 23.75
C LEU A 165 8.87 -6.56 24.87
N GLY A 166 8.12 -7.63 25.17
CA GLY A 166 7.14 -7.68 26.25
C GLY A 166 5.73 -7.27 25.86
N ALA A 167 5.42 -7.13 24.58
CA ALA A 167 4.05 -6.88 24.15
C ALA A 167 3.18 -8.14 24.25
N GLU A 168 1.95 -7.97 24.71
CA GLU A 168 0.91 -8.99 24.65
C GLU A 168 0.18 -8.89 23.30
N VAL A 169 0.73 -9.54 22.28
CA VAL A 169 0.15 -9.54 20.93
C VAL A 169 0.14 -10.95 20.34
N VAL A 170 -1.01 -11.39 19.82
CA VAL A 170 -1.19 -12.75 19.30
C VAL A 170 -2.05 -12.76 18.04
N SER A 171 -1.74 -13.69 17.13
CA SER A 171 -2.65 -14.07 16.04
C SER A 171 -3.83 -14.85 16.63
N GLU A 172 -5.06 -14.40 16.41
CA GLU A 172 -6.26 -15.04 16.97
C GLU A 172 -6.45 -16.47 16.45
N LEU A 173 -6.05 -16.72 15.21
CA LEU A 173 -6.18 -18.03 14.58
C LEU A 173 -4.99 -18.96 14.86
N GLY A 174 -3.99 -18.50 15.65
CA GLY A 174 -2.76 -19.25 15.93
C GLY A 174 -1.91 -19.60 14.71
N ASN A 175 -2.12 -18.92 13.57
CA ASN A 175 -1.47 -19.23 12.29
C ASN A 175 -0.48 -18.16 11.84
N GLY A 176 -0.16 -17.19 12.70
CA GLY A 176 0.79 -16.14 12.39
C GLY A 176 0.26 -15.01 11.52
N ASN A 177 -1.04 -15.00 11.18
CA ASN A 177 -1.63 -14.01 10.29
C ASN A 177 -2.64 -13.11 11.01
N LEU A 178 -3.19 -12.14 10.28
CA LEU A 178 -4.37 -11.40 10.73
C LEU A 178 -5.59 -12.35 10.82
N PRO A 179 -6.54 -12.11 11.74
CA PRO A 179 -6.57 -11.03 12.71
C PRO A 179 -5.60 -11.24 13.89
N VAL A 180 -5.04 -10.12 14.37
CA VAL A 180 -4.19 -10.08 15.57
C VAL A 180 -4.82 -9.16 16.61
N ARG A 181 -4.59 -9.47 17.88
CA ARG A 181 -5.01 -8.66 19.03
C ARG A 181 -3.89 -8.56 20.06
#